data_AF-A0A536RHP7-F1
#
_entry.id   AF-A0A536RHP7-F1
#
_cell.length_a   1.000
_cell.length_b   1.000
_cell.length_c   1.000
_cell.angle_alpha   90.00
_cell.angle_beta   90.00
_cell.angle_gamma   90.00
#
_symmetry.space_group_name_H-M   'P 1'
#
loop_
_entity.id
_entity.type
_entity.pdbx_description
1 polymer ?
#
loop_
_entity_poly.entity_id
_entity_poly.type
_entity_poly.pdbx_seq_one_letter_code
_entity_poly.pdbx_strand_id
1 'polypeptide(L)'
;MQGFVGGDLEGSFGGAVLSRTVLPTVVLLEARYEIIANKPSHSFTALIAGSLDRATGMAVLDGTVTAGWLTGKAVHVEFQVIACTQAADHTCFQGTIRVIKASQTDSDD
;
A
#
# COMPACT_ATOMS: atom_id res chain seq x y z
N MET A 1 -4.16 4.48 -9.87
CA MET A 1 -4.51 5.16 -8.61
C MET A 1 -3.41 6.15 -8.29
N GLN A 2 -3.74 7.40 -7.95
CA GLN A 2 -2.78 8.42 -7.55
C GLN A 2 -3.24 9.00 -6.20
N GLY A 3 -2.32 9.22 -5.28
CA GLY A 3 -2.62 9.71 -3.94
C GLY A 3 -1.45 10.46 -3.33
N PHE A 4 -1.60 10.89 -2.09
CA PHE A 4 -0.55 11.55 -1.32
C PHE A 4 -0.13 10.66 -0.16
N VAL A 5 1.19 10.58 0.09
CA VAL A 5 1.75 9.91 1.26
C VAL A 5 2.16 10.97 2.27
N GLY A 6 1.76 10.80 3.53
CA GLY A 6 2.19 11.63 4.66
C GLY A 6 2.68 10.77 5.83
N GLY A 7 3.46 11.36 6.74
CA GLY A 7 4.09 10.67 7.86
C GLY A 7 5.62 10.65 7.74
N ASP A 8 6.25 9.49 7.90
CA ASP A 8 7.71 9.33 7.79
C ASP A 8 8.27 9.60 6.37
N LEU A 9 7.40 9.55 5.36
CA LEU A 9 7.69 9.91 3.98
C LEU A 9 6.60 10.86 3.48
N GLU A 10 7.01 12.07 3.10
CA GLU A 10 6.16 12.98 2.34
C GLU A 10 6.44 12.83 0.84
N GLY A 11 5.39 12.64 0.05
CA GLY A 11 5.53 12.51 -1.39
C GLY A 11 4.25 12.09 -2.11
N SER A 12 4.43 11.69 -3.37
CA SER A 12 3.36 11.23 -4.24
C SER A 12 3.28 9.71 -4.25
N PHE A 13 2.06 9.21 -4.22
CA PHE A 13 1.74 7.80 -4.36
C PHE A 13 1.21 7.52 -5.77
N GLY A 14 1.83 6.58 -6.47
CA GLY A 14 1.32 5.99 -7.70
C GLY A 14 1.03 4.51 -7.46
N GLY A 15 -0.06 3.99 -8.02
CA GLY A 15 -0.39 2.57 -7.92
C GLY A 15 -1.09 2.06 -9.16
N ALA A 16 -0.66 0.90 -9.64
CA ALA A 16 -1.29 0.16 -10.73
C ALA A 16 -1.83 -1.17 -10.20
N VAL A 17 -3.11 -1.44 -10.43
CA VAL A 17 -3.70 -2.76 -10.14
C VAL A 17 -3.29 -3.70 -11.25
N LEU A 18 -2.58 -4.78 -10.90
CA LEU A 18 -2.14 -5.80 -11.84
C LEU A 18 -3.23 -6.86 -12.04
N SER A 19 -3.88 -7.26 -10.95
CA SER A 19 -4.96 -8.23 -10.96
C SER A 19 -6.05 -7.83 -9.98
N ARG A 20 -7.31 -8.07 -10.38
CA ARG A 20 -8.48 -7.82 -9.55
C ARG A 20 -9.49 -8.93 -9.76
N THR A 21 -9.75 -9.69 -8.71
CA THR A 21 -10.78 -10.74 -8.70
C THR A 21 -11.87 -10.38 -7.71
N VAL A 22 -13.09 -10.19 -8.20
CA VAL A 22 -14.24 -9.82 -7.36
C VAL A 22 -14.99 -11.08 -6.96
N LEU A 23 -15.02 -11.37 -5.67
CA LEU A 23 -15.80 -12.44 -5.07
C LEU A 23 -17.04 -11.85 -4.36
N PRO A 24 -18.01 -12.69 -3.93
CA PRO A 24 -19.24 -12.20 -3.30
C PRO A 24 -18.99 -11.36 -2.05
N THR A 25 -18.05 -11.79 -1.21
CA THR A 25 -17.75 -11.17 0.11
C THR A 25 -16.45 -10.37 0.12
N VAL A 26 -15.49 -10.73 -0.73
CA VAL A 26 -14.16 -10.13 -0.75
C VAL A 26 -13.74 -9.75 -2.18
N VAL A 27 -12.78 -8.83 -2.30
CA VAL A 27 -12.09 -8.53 -3.56
C VAL A 27 -10.63 -8.86 -3.37
N LEU A 28 -10.11 -9.80 -4.15
CA LEU A 28 -8.68 -10.07 -4.20
C LEU A 28 -8.02 -9.04 -5.12
N LEU A 29 -6.98 -8.39 -4.62
CA LEU A 29 -6.25 -7.35 -5.31
C LEU A 29 -4.77 -7.73 -5.33
N GLU A 30 -4.18 -7.58 -6.51
CA GLU A 30 -2.73 -7.53 -6.68
C GLU A 30 -2.40 -6.20 -7.33
N ALA A 31 -1.51 -5.45 -6.70
CA ALA A 31 -1.15 -4.11 -7.14
C ALA A 31 0.35 -3.87 -7.00
N ARG A 32 0.87 -3.11 -7.96
CA ARG A 32 2.20 -2.51 -7.87
C ARG A 32 2.05 -1.09 -7.36
N TYR A 33 2.70 -0.79 -6.25
CA TYR A 33 2.79 0.53 -5.66
C TYR A 33 4.14 1.15 -5.99
N GLU A 34 4.11 2.43 -6.34
CA GLU A 34 5.27 3.28 -6.61
C GLU A 34 5.17 4.49 -5.68
N ILE A 35 6.05 4.54 -4.69
CA ILE A 35 6.15 5.65 -3.75
C ILE A 35 7.25 6.57 -4.26
N ILE A 36 6.87 7.79 -4.64
CA ILE A 36 7.80 8.85 -5.03
C ILE A 36 7.90 9.82 -3.86
N ALA A 37 8.90 9.62 -3.02
CA ALA A 37 9.18 10.52 -1.91
C ALA A 37 9.77 11.84 -2.42
N ASN A 38 9.55 12.94 -1.69
CA ASN A 38 10.19 14.24 -1.97
C ASN A 38 11.72 14.13 -2.03
N LYS A 39 12.30 13.23 -1.22
CA LYS A 39 13.68 12.79 -1.38
C LYS A 39 13.72 11.59 -2.34
N PRO A 40 14.23 11.73 -3.56
CA PRO A 40 14.18 10.65 -4.56
C PRO A 40 14.95 9.40 -4.13
N SER A 41 15.92 9.52 -3.22
CA SER A 41 16.64 8.40 -2.62
C SER A 41 15.80 7.51 -1.71
N HIS A 42 14.63 7.98 -1.27
CA HIS A 42 13.69 7.23 -0.42
C HIS A 42 12.49 6.70 -1.20
N SER A 43 12.47 6.90 -2.52
CA SER A 43 11.43 6.35 -3.40
C SER A 43 11.60 4.84 -3.55
N PHE A 44 10.49 4.11 -3.61
CA PHE A 44 10.50 2.66 -3.75
C PHE A 44 9.27 2.14 -4.47
N THR A 45 9.42 0.96 -5.07
CA THR A 45 8.34 0.19 -5.67
C THR A 45 8.07 -1.05 -4.84
N ALA A 46 6.81 -1.31 -4.52
CA ALA A 46 6.38 -2.54 -3.86
C ALA A 46 5.38 -3.30 -4.72
N LEU A 47 5.46 -4.62 -4.69
CA LEU A 47 4.41 -5.50 -5.18
C LEU A 47 3.64 -6.00 -3.97
N ILE A 48 2.33 -5.77 -3.95
CA ILE A 48 1.46 -6.15 -2.85
C ILE A 48 0.25 -6.91 -3.37
N ALA A 49 -0.24 -7.83 -2.55
CA ALA A 49 -1.45 -8.58 -2.82
C ALA A 49 -2.22 -8.83 -1.52
N GLY A 50 -3.53 -9.00 -1.64
CA GLY A 50 -4.37 -9.33 -0.50
C GLY A 50 -5.83 -9.15 -0.81
N SER A 51 -6.62 -8.83 0.21
CA SER A 51 -8.07 -8.86 0.13
C SER A 51 -8.72 -7.63 0.73
N LEU A 52 -9.77 -7.17 0.06
CA LEU A 52 -10.69 -6.15 0.54
C LEU A 52 -12.01 -6.82 0.92
N ASP A 53 -12.44 -6.62 2.16
CA ASP A 53 -13.75 -7.02 2.65
C ASP A 53 -14.81 -6.02 2.16
N ARG A 54 -15.82 -6.52 1.46
CA ARG A 54 -16.86 -5.67 0.84
C ARG A 54 -17.93 -5.20 1.81
N ALA A 55 -18.07 -5.85 2.97
CA ALA A 55 -19.05 -5.47 3.98
C ALA A 55 -18.53 -4.30 4.83
N THR A 56 -17.24 -4.31 5.15
CA THR A 56 -16.59 -3.28 5.99
C THR A 56 -15.84 -2.22 5.18
N GLY A 57 -15.52 -2.54 3.91
CA GLY A 57 -14.66 -1.70 3.07
C GLY A 57 -13.19 -1.71 3.51
N MET A 58 -12.80 -2.59 4.44
CA MET A 58 -11.41 -2.71 4.90
C MET A 58 -10.61 -3.63 4.00
N ALA A 59 -9.39 -3.25 3.69
CA ALA A 59 -8.47 -4.03 2.90
C ALA A 59 -7.13 -4.18 3.61
N VAL A 60 -6.60 -5.39 3.55
CA VAL A 60 -5.28 -5.75 4.04
C VAL A 60 -4.52 -6.37 2.88
N LEU A 61 -3.39 -5.74 2.53
CA LEU A 61 -2.51 -6.19 1.47
C LEU A 61 -1.09 -6.33 2.04
N ASP A 62 -0.48 -7.46 1.73
CA ASP A 62 0.89 -7.77 2.11
C ASP A 62 1.76 -7.92 0.86
N GLY A 63 3.03 -7.63 1.00
CA GLY A 63 3.92 -7.71 -0.14
C GLY A 63 5.36 -7.43 0.19
N THR A 64 6.10 -7.05 -0.84
CA THR A 64 7.54 -6.84 -0.73
C THR A 64 7.98 -5.71 -1.65
N VAL A 65 8.95 -4.93 -1.20
CA VAL A 65 9.60 -3.91 -2.03
C VAL A 65 10.42 -4.61 -3.12
N THR A 66 10.09 -4.34 -4.38
CA THR A 66 10.74 -4.95 -5.56
C THR A 66 11.80 -4.05 -6.17
N ALA A 67 11.80 -2.74 -5.91
CA ALA A 67 12.82 -1.81 -6.37
C ALA A 67 12.94 -0.55 -5.51
N GLY A 68 14.11 0.10 -5.54
CA GLY A 68 14.37 1.36 -4.84
C GLY A 68 14.75 1.18 -3.37
N TRP A 69 14.39 2.16 -2.54
CA TRP A 69 14.72 2.17 -1.12
C TRP A 69 14.06 0.98 -0.39
N LEU A 70 14.80 0.29 0.49
CA LEU A 70 14.33 -0.88 1.24
C LEU A 70 13.93 -2.09 0.36
N THR A 71 14.50 -2.22 -0.85
CA THR A 71 14.31 -3.41 -1.71
C THR A 71 14.51 -4.72 -0.93
N GLY A 72 13.57 -5.65 -1.09
CA GLY A 72 13.54 -6.94 -0.39
C GLY A 72 12.89 -6.90 1.00
N LYS A 73 12.45 -5.74 1.49
CA LYS A 73 11.70 -5.65 2.76
C LYS A 73 10.22 -5.92 2.55
N ALA A 74 9.60 -6.53 3.56
CA ALA A 74 8.16 -6.78 3.57
C ALA A 74 7.39 -5.46 3.74
N VAL A 75 6.24 -5.38 3.08
CA VAL A 75 5.34 -4.22 3.13
C VAL A 75 3.98 -4.72 3.57
N HIS A 76 3.42 -4.06 4.57
CA HIS A 76 2.06 -4.25 5.04
C HIS A 76 1.25 -3.00 4.75
N VAL A 77 0.09 -3.16 4.13
CA VAL A 77 -0.80 -2.07 3.75
C VAL A 77 -2.19 -2.36 4.27
N GLU A 78 -2.71 -1.42 5.05
CA GLU A 78 -4.09 -1.46 5.51
C GLU A 78 -4.77 -0.19 5.02
N PHE A 79 -5.93 -0.33 4.37
CA PHE A 79 -6.74 0.83 3.99
C PHE A 79 -8.22 0.54 4.10
N GLN A 80 -8.99 1.60 4.26
CA GLN A 80 -10.44 1.59 4.23
C GLN A 80 -10.95 2.41 3.05
N VAL A 81 -11.98 1.89 2.39
CA VAL A 81 -12.74 2.63 1.38
C VAL A 81 -13.66 3.62 2.10
N ILE A 82 -13.49 4.90 1.80
CA ILE A 82 -14.29 5.99 2.36
C ILE A 82 -14.94 6.81 1.23
N ALA A 83 -16.05 7.48 1.55
CA ALA A 83 -16.65 8.43 0.63
C ALA A 83 -15.93 9.78 0.68
N CYS A 84 -15.67 10.40 -0.47
CA CYS A 84 -14.97 11.67 -0.57
C CYS A 84 -15.46 12.50 -1.76
N THR A 85 -15.21 13.82 -1.78
CA THR A 85 -15.63 14.70 -2.88
C THR A 85 -14.52 14.97 -3.89
N GLN A 86 -13.29 14.57 -3.56
CA GLN A 86 -12.08 14.83 -4.35
C GLN A 86 -11.90 13.83 -5.51
N ALA A 87 -12.55 12.67 -5.45
CA ALA A 87 -12.54 11.65 -6.51
C ALA A 87 -13.84 11.72 -7.34
N ALA A 88 -13.72 11.50 -8.66
CA ALA A 88 -14.85 11.59 -9.59
C ALA A 88 -15.95 10.56 -9.30
N ASP A 89 -15.56 9.41 -8.76
CA ASP A 89 -16.37 8.28 -8.32
C ASP A 89 -16.72 8.35 -6.82
N HIS A 90 -16.46 9.50 -6.19
CA HIS A 90 -16.67 9.75 -4.76
C HIS A 90 -16.05 8.72 -3.81
N THR A 91 -15.09 7.94 -4.32
CA THR A 91 -14.48 6.82 -3.61
C THR A 91 -13.02 7.15 -3.34
N CYS A 92 -12.67 7.27 -2.07
CA CYS A 92 -11.30 7.45 -1.62
C CYS A 92 -10.84 6.24 -0.82
N PHE A 93 -9.52 6.11 -0.70
CA PHE A 93 -8.88 5.09 0.12
C PHE A 93 -8.06 5.80 1.17
N GLN A 94 -8.33 5.51 2.44
CA GLN A 94 -7.57 6.05 3.56
C GLN A 94 -6.91 4.90 4.31
N GLY A 95 -5.61 4.98 4.50
CA GLY A 95 -4.86 3.86 5.05
C GLY A 95 -3.43 4.19 5.44
N THR A 96 -2.71 3.16 5.87
CA THR A 96 -1.29 3.24 6.23
C THR A 96 -0.51 2.20 5.45
N ILE A 97 0.65 2.60 4.94
CA ILE A 97 1.65 1.70 4.34
C ILE A 97 2.80 1.60 5.34
N ARG A 98 3.10 0.39 5.81
CA ARG A 98 4.21 0.11 6.72
C ARG A 98 5.21 -0.78 6.01
N VAL A 99 6.45 -0.28 5.84
CA VAL A 99 7.56 -1.15 5.44
C VAL A 99 8.13 -1.76 6.71
N ILE A 100 7.95 -3.07 6.86
CA ILE A 100 8.52 -3.81 7.99
C ILE A 100 10.02 -3.83 7.76
N LYS A 101 10.75 -2.92 8.40
CA LYS A 101 12.18 -3.12 8.59
C LYS A 101 12.27 -4.45 9.32
N ALA A 102 13.00 -5.40 8.74
CA ALA A 102 13.39 -6.59 9.49
C ALA A 102 13.89 -6.08 10.83
N SER A 103 13.12 -6.34 11.88
CA SER A 103 13.56 -6.10 13.24
C SER A 103 14.96 -6.69 13.29
N GLN A 104 15.92 -5.90 13.73
CA GLN A 104 17.14 -6.47 14.25
C GLN A 104 16.69 -7.63 15.12
N THR A 105 17.15 -8.83 14.78
CA THR A 105 17.24 -9.91 15.74
C THR A 105 18.10 -9.35 16.84
N ASP A 106 17.48 -8.73 17.84
CA ASP A 106 18.10 -8.55 19.13
C ASP A 106 18.07 -9.93 19.75
N SER A 107 19.07 -10.73 19.36
CA SER A 107 19.54 -11.84 20.17
C SER A 107 20.18 -11.20 21.39
N ASP A 108 19.38 -10.91 22.42
CA ASP A 108 19.91 -10.67 23.75
C ASP A 108 20.04 -12.06 24.40
N ASP A 109 21.30 -12.42 24.66
CA ASP A 109 21.83 -13.68 25.19
C ASP A 109 21.36 -13.97 26.63
#